data_AF-A0A5S5DKI4-F1
#
_entry.id   AF-A0A5S5DKI4-F1
#
_cell.length_a   1.000
_cell.length_b   1.000
_cell.length_c   1.000
_cell.angle_alpha   90.00
_cell.angle_beta   90.00
_cell.angle_gamma   90.00
#
_symmetry.space_group_name_H-M   'P 1'
#
loop_
_entity.id
_entity.type
_entity.pdbx_description
1 polymer ?
#
loop_
_entity_poly.entity_id
_entity_poly.type
_entity_poly.pdbx_seq_one_letter_code
_entity_poly.pdbx_strand_id
1 'polypeptide(L)'
;MFNLFKKKKISDLIIKCDTDFITINEKEITFPTNYNTLIEVLGTPSREINKTNNYLMWDNHGVFCGYTDKDNILSINIYQNKQDRSEYNTKRQFKGELFLNDENITNNEFGKIALGKLAIHRLGSESEIRFGFSIGVNRDYKS
;
A
#
# COMPACT_ATOMS: atom_id res chain seq x y z
N MET A 1 6.05 -3.38 -40.46
CA MET A 1 6.92 -3.15 -39.28
C MET A 1 6.02 -3.07 -38.05
N PHE A 2 6.01 -4.13 -37.23
CA PHE A 2 5.25 -4.13 -35.97
C PHE A 2 6.14 -3.60 -34.86
N ASN A 3 5.82 -2.41 -34.33
CA ASN A 3 6.45 -1.92 -33.12
C ASN A 3 6.01 -2.78 -31.94
N LEU A 4 6.86 -3.74 -31.57
CA LEU A 4 6.79 -4.45 -30.30
C LEU A 4 7.12 -3.44 -29.19
N PHE A 5 6.09 -2.81 -28.63
CA PHE A 5 6.22 -2.09 -27.37
C PHE A 5 6.71 -3.09 -26.31
N LYS A 6 8.00 -3.04 -25.97
CA LYS A 6 8.54 -3.70 -24.78
C LYS A 6 7.74 -3.17 -23.60
N LYS A 7 6.83 -3.98 -23.04
CA LYS A 7 6.23 -3.71 -21.73
C LYS A 7 7.40 -3.56 -20.76
N LYS A 8 7.60 -2.35 -20.23
CA LYS A 8 8.54 -2.09 -19.14
C LYS A 8 8.22 -3.11 -18.05
N LYS A 9 9.18 -3.98 -17.70
CA LYS A 9 8.99 -4.97 -16.64
C LYS A 9 8.72 -4.16 -15.37
N ILE A 10 7.50 -4.24 -14.86
CA ILE A 10 7.12 -3.61 -13.60
C ILE A 10 8.00 -4.31 -12.57
N SER A 11 8.92 -3.59 -11.93
CA SER A 11 9.69 -4.17 -10.84
C SER A 11 8.74 -4.43 -9.68
N ASP A 12 8.93 -5.55 -9.00
CA ASP A 12 8.20 -5.80 -7.77
C ASP A 12 8.55 -4.71 -6.75
N LEU A 13 7.56 -4.24 -5.98
CA LEU A 13 7.75 -3.14 -5.02
C LEU A 13 8.48 -3.65 -3.79
N ILE A 14 9.47 -2.92 -3.32
CA ILE A 14 10.11 -3.18 -2.01
C ILE A 14 9.64 -2.09 -1.06
N ILE A 15 8.88 -2.48 -0.04
CA ILE A 15 8.42 -1.61 1.04
C ILE A 15 9.29 -1.87 2.26
N LYS A 16 9.98 -0.85 2.76
CA LYS A 16 10.71 -0.94 4.04
C LYS A 16 10.07 -0.03 5.07
N CYS A 17 9.78 -0.58 6.24
CA CYS A 17 9.19 0.15 7.34
C CYS A 17 10.25 0.50 8.38
N ASP A 18 10.25 1.76 8.81
CA ASP A 18 11.09 2.31 9.86
C ASP A 18 10.19 3.06 10.87
N THR A 19 10.80 3.69 11.86
CA THR A 19 10.11 4.56 12.83
C THR A 19 9.62 5.82 12.12
N ASP A 20 8.33 6.11 12.21
CA ASP A 20 7.65 7.30 11.65
C ASP A 20 7.57 7.42 10.11
N PHE A 21 8.30 6.62 9.34
CA PHE A 21 8.24 6.64 7.86
C PHE A 21 8.34 5.24 7.24
N ILE A 22 8.01 5.14 5.96
CA ILE A 22 8.34 3.99 5.12
C ILE A 22 9.14 4.44 3.90
N THR A 23 9.82 3.51 3.25
CA THR A 23 10.29 3.70 1.88
C THR A 23 9.61 2.71 0.96
N ILE A 24 9.29 3.13 -0.26
CA ILE A 24 8.85 2.25 -1.35
C ILE A 24 9.84 2.44 -2.50
N ASN A 25 10.57 1.38 -2.85
CA ASN A 25 11.68 1.44 -3.80
C ASN A 25 12.64 2.61 -3.49
N GLU A 26 13.06 2.71 -2.23
CA GLU A 26 14.01 3.73 -1.73
C GLU A 26 13.47 5.17 -1.68
N LYS A 27 12.21 5.40 -2.08
CA LYS A 27 11.57 6.71 -1.92
C LYS A 27 10.76 6.77 -0.63
N GLU A 28 11.04 7.77 0.19
CA GLU A 28 10.38 7.97 1.49
C GLU A 28 8.92 8.40 1.35
N ILE A 29 8.06 7.86 2.23
CA ILE A 29 6.69 8.28 2.44
C ILE A 29 6.44 8.35 3.95
N THR A 30 5.92 9.50 4.40
CA THR A 30 5.34 9.67 5.74
C THR A 30 3.82 9.70 5.64
N PHE A 31 3.10 9.35 6.70
CA PHE A 31 1.65 9.54 6.79
C PHE A 31 1.28 10.57 7.86
N PRO A 32 0.29 11.45 7.62
CA PRO A 32 -0.45 11.59 6.37
C PRO A 32 0.42 12.02 5.18
N THR A 33 0.02 11.59 3.98
CA THR A 33 0.69 11.92 2.70
C THR A 33 -0.28 12.63 1.76
N ASN A 34 0.15 12.92 0.53
CA ASN A 34 -0.69 13.53 -0.49
C ASN A 34 -0.64 12.75 -1.81
N TYR A 35 -1.59 13.07 -2.69
CA TYR A 35 -1.73 12.47 -4.02
C TYR A 35 -0.43 12.54 -4.83
N ASN A 36 0.23 13.71 -4.89
CA ASN A 36 1.42 13.91 -5.72
C ASN A 36 2.58 13.01 -5.26
N THR A 37 2.78 12.88 -3.94
CA THR A 37 3.77 11.96 -3.36
C THR A 37 3.49 10.52 -3.77
N LEU A 38 2.22 10.07 -3.71
CA LEU A 38 1.88 8.71 -4.15
C LEU A 38 2.12 8.48 -5.64
N ILE A 39 1.83 9.48 -6.50
CA ILE A 39 2.12 9.39 -7.93
C ILE A 39 3.62 9.34 -8.21
N GLU A 40 4.41 10.12 -7.48
CA GLU A 40 5.86 10.13 -7.64
C GLU A 40 6.49 8.77 -7.28
N VAL A 41 5.93 8.11 -6.26
CA VAL A 41 6.46 6.86 -5.73
C VAL A 41 5.93 5.63 -6.46
N LEU A 42 4.62 5.58 -6.73
CA LEU A 42 3.93 4.42 -7.30
C LEU A 42 3.62 4.58 -8.80
N GLY A 43 3.85 5.76 -9.38
CA GLY A 43 3.41 6.11 -10.73
C GLY A 43 1.92 6.44 -10.80
N THR A 44 1.40 6.57 -12.01
CA THR A 44 -0.04 6.84 -12.23
C THR A 44 -0.90 5.64 -11.81
N PRO A 45 -2.01 5.84 -11.07
CA PRO A 45 -2.93 4.76 -10.72
C PRO A 45 -3.53 4.16 -11.99
N SER A 46 -3.80 2.86 -11.93
CA SER A 46 -4.42 2.12 -13.04
C SER A 46 -5.93 2.33 -13.10
N ARG A 47 -6.55 2.65 -11.96
CA ARG A 47 -7.97 2.99 -11.84
C ARG A 47 -8.16 4.06 -10.79
N GLU A 48 -9.16 4.90 -11.02
CA GLU A 48 -9.69 5.83 -10.04
C GLU A 48 -11.21 5.65 -9.97
N ILE A 49 -11.79 5.68 -8.77
CA ILE A 49 -13.24 5.67 -8.55
C ILE A 49 -13.58 6.89 -7.70
N ASN A 50 -14.48 7.73 -8.21
CA ASN A 50 -14.92 8.94 -7.52
C ASN A 50 -16.39 8.77 -7.11
N LYS A 51 -16.65 8.63 -5.82
CA LYS A 51 -17.99 8.59 -5.19
C LYS A 51 -18.01 9.67 -4.09
N THR A 52 -18.61 9.37 -2.93
CA THR A 52 -18.47 10.23 -1.72
C THR A 52 -17.02 10.33 -1.26
N ASN A 53 -16.26 9.25 -1.43
CA ASN A 53 -14.81 9.21 -1.28
C ASN A 53 -14.17 8.97 -2.65
N ASN A 54 -12.89 9.30 -2.75
CA ASN A 54 -12.06 8.99 -3.91
C ASN A 54 -11.19 7.78 -3.61
N TYR A 55 -10.96 6.96 -4.63
CA TYR A 55 -10.20 5.73 -4.53
C TYR A 55 -9.18 5.64 -5.65
N LEU A 56 -7.94 5.31 -5.33
CA LEU A 56 -6.85 5.11 -6.28
C LEU A 56 -6.37 3.66 -6.19
N MET A 57 -6.17 3.04 -7.34
CA MET A 57 -5.74 1.65 -7.41
C MET A 57 -4.60 1.47 -8.39
N TRP A 58 -3.47 0.99 -7.87
CA TRP A 58 -2.35 0.52 -8.65
C TRP A 58 -2.47 -0.98 -8.82
N ASP A 59 -3.37 -1.38 -9.73
CA ASP A 59 -3.77 -2.78 -9.94
C ASP A 59 -2.59 -3.73 -10.17
N ASN A 60 -1.52 -3.26 -10.81
CA ASN A 60 -0.35 -4.08 -11.09
C ASN A 60 0.55 -4.29 -9.86
N HIS A 61 0.43 -3.41 -8.86
CA HIS A 61 1.21 -3.45 -7.63
C HIS A 61 0.42 -4.06 -6.46
N GLY A 62 -0.89 -4.22 -6.59
CA GLY A 62 -1.72 -4.66 -5.47
C GLY A 62 -1.93 -3.58 -4.40
N VAL A 63 -1.74 -2.30 -4.76
CA VAL A 63 -1.88 -1.15 -3.85
C VAL A 63 -3.19 -0.41 -4.11
N PHE A 64 -3.88 -0.05 -3.04
CA PHE A 64 -5.12 0.70 -3.01
C PHE A 64 -5.06 1.80 -1.95
N CYS A 65 -5.59 2.98 -2.23
CA CYS A 65 -5.84 3.99 -1.19
C CYS A 65 -7.22 4.61 -1.39
N GLY A 66 -7.88 4.95 -0.28
CA GLY A 66 -9.09 5.76 -0.26
C GLY A 66 -8.81 7.08 0.44
N TYR A 67 -9.36 8.18 -0.06
CA TYR A 67 -9.20 9.51 0.52
C TYR A 67 -10.43 10.39 0.31
N THR A 68 -10.65 11.32 1.23
CA THR A 68 -11.61 12.42 1.10
C THR A 68 -10.90 13.73 0.75
N ASP A 69 -9.71 13.93 1.29
CA ASP A 69 -8.80 15.04 1.01
C ASP A 69 -7.51 14.51 0.36
N LYS A 70 -7.22 15.00 -0.85
CA LYS A 70 -6.07 14.57 -1.64
C LYS A 70 -4.74 14.98 -1.02
N ASP A 71 -4.75 15.97 -0.13
CA ASP A 71 -3.57 16.50 0.56
C ASP A 71 -3.40 15.88 1.97
N ASN A 72 -4.31 14.98 2.36
CA ASN A 72 -4.32 14.33 3.67
C ASN A 72 -4.73 12.84 3.58
N ILE A 73 -3.97 12.06 2.83
CA ILE A 73 -4.15 10.62 2.67
C ILE A 73 -3.53 9.91 3.89
N LEU A 74 -4.36 9.19 4.65
CA LEU A 74 -3.97 8.64 5.95
C LEU A 74 -3.29 7.27 5.89
N SER A 75 -3.48 6.52 4.81
CA SER A 75 -3.00 5.15 4.69
C SER A 75 -3.04 4.63 3.25
N ILE A 76 -2.21 3.63 2.96
CA ILE A 76 -2.32 2.75 1.80
C ILE A 76 -2.63 1.33 2.25
N ASN A 77 -3.32 0.56 1.42
CA ASN A 77 -3.63 -0.85 1.63
C ASN A 77 -2.98 -1.67 0.53
N ILE A 78 -2.42 -2.81 0.92
CA ILE A 78 -1.69 -3.72 0.05
C ILE A 78 -2.39 -5.07 0.10
N TYR A 79 -2.95 -5.51 -1.02
CA TYR A 79 -3.68 -6.79 -1.12
C TYR A 79 -2.77 -7.92 -1.58
N GLN A 80 -2.58 -8.93 -0.75
CA GLN A 80 -1.77 -10.12 -1.03
C GLN A 80 -2.60 -11.29 -1.58
N ASN A 81 -3.92 -11.27 -1.41
CA ASN A 81 -4.81 -12.29 -1.98
C ASN A 81 -6.15 -11.70 -2.49
N LYS A 82 -7.00 -12.57 -3.07
CA LYS A 82 -8.32 -12.21 -3.64
C LYS A 82 -9.50 -12.57 -2.73
N GLN A 83 -9.29 -12.71 -1.42
CA GLN A 83 -10.41 -13.02 -0.52
C GLN A 83 -11.42 -11.88 -0.44
N ASP A 84 -10.94 -10.62 -0.46
CA ASP A 84 -11.81 -9.46 -0.66
C ASP A 84 -12.35 -9.45 -2.10
N ARG A 85 -13.67 -9.61 -2.25
CA ARG A 85 -14.38 -9.62 -3.55
C ARG A 85 -15.02 -8.27 -3.90
N SER A 86 -14.75 -7.23 -3.11
CA SER A 86 -15.25 -5.88 -3.39
C SER A 86 -14.68 -5.31 -4.69
N GLU A 87 -15.37 -4.31 -5.26
CA GLU A 87 -14.87 -3.56 -6.43
C GLU A 87 -13.57 -2.78 -6.14
N TYR A 88 -13.23 -2.63 -4.86
CA TYR A 88 -12.08 -1.88 -4.35
C TYR A 88 -10.80 -2.73 -4.29
N ASN A 89 -10.91 -4.07 -4.33
CA ASN A 89 -9.73 -4.91 -4.44
C ASN A 89 -9.01 -4.67 -5.79
N THR A 90 -7.71 -4.83 -5.78
CA THR A 90 -6.85 -4.69 -6.95
C THR A 90 -6.97 -5.91 -7.86
N LYS A 91 -6.84 -5.69 -9.17
CA LYS A 91 -6.96 -6.77 -10.17
C LYS A 91 -5.84 -7.81 -10.03
N ARG A 92 -4.66 -7.39 -9.59
CA ARG A 92 -3.52 -8.24 -9.25
C ARG A 92 -3.09 -7.96 -7.82
N GLN A 93 -2.45 -8.97 -7.24
CA GLN A 93 -2.06 -8.99 -5.84
C GLN A 93 -0.59 -8.62 -5.74
N PHE A 94 -0.23 -8.08 -4.59
CA PHE A 94 1.12 -7.69 -4.25
C PHE A 94 2.05 -8.90 -4.36
N LYS A 95 3.13 -8.72 -5.12
CA LYS A 95 4.23 -9.68 -5.29
C LYS A 95 5.57 -9.11 -4.84
N GLY A 96 5.52 -7.92 -4.26
CA GLY A 96 6.66 -7.26 -3.69
C GLY A 96 7.06 -7.84 -2.34
N GLU A 97 7.92 -7.11 -1.66
CA GLU A 97 8.44 -7.47 -0.36
C GLU A 97 8.15 -6.37 0.65
N LEU A 98 7.88 -6.77 1.89
CA LEU A 98 7.73 -5.91 3.06
C LEU A 98 8.85 -6.24 4.04
N PHE A 99 9.64 -5.23 4.41
CA PHE A 99 10.71 -5.32 5.38
C PHE A 99 10.42 -4.49 6.62
N LEU A 100 10.79 -5.00 7.78
CA LEU A 100 10.80 -4.28 9.05
C LEU A 100 12.15 -4.51 9.71
N ASN A 101 12.92 -3.44 10.00
CA ASN A 101 14.27 -3.55 10.54
C ASN A 101 15.16 -4.53 9.75
N ASP A 102 15.12 -4.44 8.41
CA ASP A 102 15.79 -5.34 7.45
C ASP A 102 15.34 -6.82 7.48
N GLU A 103 14.37 -7.20 8.30
CA GLU A 103 13.74 -8.52 8.26
C GLU A 103 12.60 -8.54 7.24
N ASN A 104 12.61 -9.52 6.34
CA ASN A 104 11.50 -9.72 5.40
C ASN A 104 10.30 -10.34 6.14
N ILE A 105 9.24 -9.54 6.32
CA ILE A 105 8.00 -9.93 7.02
C ILE A 105 6.82 -10.10 6.05
N THR A 106 7.08 -10.20 4.74
CA THR A 106 6.06 -10.21 3.68
C THR A 106 4.96 -11.23 3.93
N ASN A 107 5.32 -12.42 4.41
CA ASN A 107 4.37 -13.52 4.65
C ASN A 107 4.21 -13.86 6.14
N ASN A 108 4.78 -13.07 7.04
CA ASN A 108 4.62 -13.28 8.48
C ASN A 108 3.21 -12.88 8.90
N GLU A 109 2.58 -13.62 9.81
CA GLU A 109 1.30 -13.22 10.39
C GLU A 109 1.50 -12.17 11.49
N PHE A 110 0.68 -11.13 11.49
CA PHE A 110 0.66 -10.09 12.52
C PHE A 110 -0.73 -9.45 12.65
N GLY A 111 -1.03 -8.88 13.81
CA GLY A 111 -2.25 -8.09 14.03
C GLY A 111 -2.04 -6.60 13.73
N LYS A 112 -1.27 -5.94 14.60
CA LYS A 112 -0.82 -4.56 14.47
C LYS A 112 0.66 -4.47 14.85
N ILE A 113 1.43 -3.69 14.10
CA ILE A 113 2.81 -3.30 14.44
C ILE A 113 2.84 -1.78 14.53
N ALA A 114 3.13 -1.23 15.71
CA ALA A 114 3.25 0.21 15.91
C ALA A 114 4.70 0.67 15.67
N LEU A 115 4.86 1.75 14.91
CA LEU A 115 6.13 2.29 14.43
C LEU A 115 6.14 3.82 14.63
N GLY A 116 6.00 4.25 15.88
CA GLY A 116 5.83 5.66 16.22
C GLY A 116 4.56 6.24 15.60
N LYS A 117 4.68 7.25 14.74
CA LYS A 117 3.59 7.90 14.00
C LYS A 117 2.92 7.00 12.96
N LEU A 118 3.55 5.87 12.62
CA LEU A 118 3.01 4.90 11.68
C LEU A 118 2.59 3.59 12.34
N ALA A 119 1.68 2.88 11.70
CA ALA A 119 1.35 1.51 12.06
C ALA A 119 1.11 0.66 10.82
N ILE A 120 1.47 -0.61 10.93
CA ILE A 120 1.09 -1.66 9.99
C ILE A 120 -0.05 -2.45 10.62
N HIS A 121 -1.15 -2.59 9.90
CA HIS A 121 -2.33 -3.33 10.35
C HIS A 121 -2.63 -4.49 9.40
N ARG A 122 -3.08 -5.62 9.93
CA ARG A 122 -3.65 -6.68 9.10
C ARG A 122 -4.90 -6.20 8.36
N LEU A 123 -5.08 -6.70 7.14
CA LEU A 123 -6.38 -6.71 6.47
C LEU A 123 -7.00 -8.10 6.61
N GLY A 124 -8.24 -8.17 7.09
CA GLY A 124 -8.98 -9.40 7.36
C GLY A 124 -9.14 -9.70 8.85
N SER A 125 -10.03 -10.64 9.17
CA SER A 125 -10.35 -11.04 10.55
C SER A 125 -9.24 -11.91 11.16
N GLU A 126 -9.08 -11.92 12.49
CA GLU A 126 -8.04 -12.73 13.17
C GLU A 126 -8.21 -14.25 12.95
N SER A 127 -9.43 -14.70 12.61
CA SER A 127 -9.73 -16.10 12.31
C SER A 127 -9.31 -16.55 10.90
N GLU A 128 -8.82 -15.64 10.07
CA GLU A 128 -8.48 -15.91 8.67
C GLU A 128 -7.00 -15.62 8.38
N ILE A 129 -6.46 -16.28 7.36
CA ILE A 129 -5.13 -15.96 6.81
C ILE A 129 -5.15 -14.51 6.33
N ARG A 130 -4.13 -13.73 6.65
CA ARG A 130 -4.09 -12.31 6.30
C ARG A 130 -4.30 -12.07 4.80
N PHE A 131 -5.17 -11.12 4.45
CA PHE A 131 -5.48 -10.77 3.04
C PHE A 131 -4.49 -9.80 2.44
N GLY A 132 -3.76 -9.12 3.31
CA GLY A 132 -2.92 -7.99 3.01
C GLY A 132 -2.67 -7.17 4.25
N PHE A 133 -2.12 -5.98 4.08
CA PHE A 133 -1.82 -5.10 5.19
C PHE A 133 -2.10 -3.64 4.83
N SER A 134 -2.45 -2.84 5.82
CA SER A 134 -2.57 -1.40 5.73
C SER A 134 -1.36 -0.76 6.38
N ILE A 135 -0.79 0.27 5.76
CA ILE A 135 0.24 1.11 6.35
C ILE A 135 -0.27 2.54 6.37
N GLY A 136 -0.22 3.18 7.53
CA GLY A 136 -0.72 4.55 7.67
C GLY A 136 -0.50 5.13 9.05
N VAL A 137 -1.20 6.23 9.34
CA VAL A 137 -1.12 6.94 10.62
C VAL A 137 -1.46 6.02 11.79
N ASN A 138 -0.58 5.96 12.78
CA ASN A 138 -0.86 5.34 14.08
C ASN A 138 -1.70 6.27 14.95
N ARG A 139 -3.00 6.01 15.00
CA ARG A 139 -3.94 6.81 15.79
C ARG A 139 -3.73 6.71 17.31
N ASP A 140 -3.00 5.69 17.76
CA ASP A 140 -2.69 5.48 19.19
C ASP A 140 -1.39 6.19 19.62
N TYR A 141 -0.66 6.79 18.68
CA TYR A 141 0.56 7.53 18.98
C TYR A 141 0.23 8.82 19.74
N LYS A 142 0.77 8.96 20.95
CA LYS A 142 0.70 10.18 21.74
C LYS A 142 2.04 10.90 21.62
N SER A 143 2.00 12.11 21.08
CA SER A 143 3.13 13.04 20.94
C SER A 143 3.63 13.55 22.29
#